data_AF-A0A2T4L014-F1
#
_entry.id   AF-A0A2T4L014-F1
#
_cell.length_a   1.000
_cell.length_b   1.000
_cell.length_c   1.000
_cell.angle_alpha   90.00
_cell.angle_beta   90.00
_cell.angle_gamma   90.00
#
_symmetry.space_group_name_H-M   'P 1'
#
loop_
_entity.id
_entity.type
_entity.pdbx_description
1 polymer ?
#
loop_
_entity_poly.entity_id
_entity_poly.type
_entity_poly.pdbx_seq_one_letter_code
_entity_poly.pdbx_strand_id
1 'polypeptide(L)'
;MAVRKFVELRDENGEVKKYHAPAFIKGSVARKGFNLGKEFQKLEQNGGEFDDDLLDKLYSFIANDLYDGQFTAEEFEDGTDAREVLSVAMEQLGGILGDEGKTTK
;
A
#
# COMPACT_ATOMS: atom_id res chain seq x y z
N MET A 1 -15.10 3.45 -6.14
CA MET A 1 -14.16 4.27 -6.95
C MET A 1 -13.12 3.30 -7.51
N ALA A 2 -12.66 3.48 -8.76
CA ALA A 2 -11.65 2.60 -9.32
C ALA A 2 -10.36 2.78 -8.51
N VAL A 3 -9.89 1.72 -7.86
CA VAL A 3 -8.60 1.70 -7.17
C VAL A 3 -7.53 2.09 -8.19
N ARG A 4 -6.76 3.13 -7.90
CA ARG A 4 -5.66 3.55 -8.76
C ARG A 4 -4.64 2.43 -8.77
N LYS A 5 -4.48 1.75 -9.92
CA LYS A 5 -3.48 0.68 -10.12
C LYS A 5 -2.06 1.23 -10.29
N PHE A 6 -1.79 2.42 -9.76
CA PHE A 6 -0.50 3.08 -9.88
C PHE A 6 -0.27 4.00 -8.68
N VAL A 7 1.00 4.15 -8.32
CA VAL A 7 1.47 5.15 -7.36
C VAL A 7 2.35 6.16 -8.07
N GLU A 8 2.28 7.40 -7.60
CA GLU A 8 3.07 8.53 -8.11
C GLU A 8 4.06 8.91 -7.02
N LEU A 9 5.35 8.62 -7.24
CA LEU A 9 6.42 8.92 -6.28
C LEU A 9 7.26 10.07 -6.81
N ARG A 10 7.62 11.03 -5.97
CA ARG A 10 8.62 12.06 -6.28
C ARG A 10 10.03 11.54 -6.05
N ASP A 11 10.88 11.81 -7.00
CA ASP A 11 12.32 11.62 -6.88
C ASP A 11 12.97 12.81 -6.13
N GLU A 12 14.22 12.66 -5.68
CA GLU A 12 15.02 13.74 -5.08
C GLU A 12 15.15 14.98 -5.99
N ASN A 13 15.01 14.78 -7.31
CA ASN A 13 15.02 15.85 -8.31
C ASN A 13 13.68 16.60 -8.44
N GLY A 14 12.64 16.19 -7.70
CA GLY A 14 11.28 16.73 -7.77
C GLY A 14 10.45 16.20 -8.94
N GLU A 15 10.97 15.23 -9.70
CA GLU A 15 10.25 14.58 -10.81
C GLU A 15 9.28 13.51 -10.29
N VAL A 16 8.06 13.48 -10.81
CA VAL A 16 7.05 12.48 -10.43
C VAL A 16 7.17 11.26 -11.34
N LYS A 17 7.55 10.12 -10.76
CA LYS A 17 7.57 8.81 -11.42
C LYS A 17 6.29 8.04 -11.15
N LYS A 18 5.73 7.43 -12.20
CA LYS A 18 4.51 6.63 -12.12
C LYS A 18 4.87 5.15 -12.15
N TYR A 19 4.58 4.44 -11.07
CA TYR A 19 4.75 3.00 -10.98
C TYR A 19 3.41 2.32 -11.10
N HIS A 20 3.32 1.28 -11.92
CA HIS A 20 2.08 0.56 -12.14
C HIS A 20 2.10 -0.78 -11.41
N ALA A 21 1.01 -1.07 -10.69
CA ALA A 21 0.84 -2.37 -10.07
C ALA A 21 0.74 -3.45 -11.16
N PRO A 22 1.30 -4.66 -10.94
CA PRO A 22 1.22 -5.75 -11.90
C PRO A 22 -0.23 -6.12 -12.17
N ALA A 23 -0.52 -6.52 -13.42
CA ALA A 23 -1.87 -6.92 -13.82
C ALA A 23 -2.38 -8.16 -13.06
N PHE A 24 -1.47 -8.98 -12.54
CA PHE A 24 -1.77 -10.17 -11.77
C PHE A 24 -1.05 -10.12 -10.42
N ILE A 25 -1.82 -10.01 -9.33
CA ILE A 25 -1.31 -10.07 -7.96
C ILE A 25 -1.46 -11.50 -7.46
N LYS A 26 -0.38 -12.10 -6.97
CA LYS A 26 -0.40 -13.47 -6.44
C LYS A 26 -1.31 -13.53 -5.21
N GLY A 27 -2.09 -14.60 -5.05
CA GLY A 27 -2.94 -14.78 -3.86
C GLY A 27 -2.17 -14.75 -2.53
N SER A 28 -0.89 -15.15 -2.54
CA SER A 28 0.01 -15.02 -1.39
C SER A 28 0.23 -13.56 -0.97
N VAL A 29 0.29 -12.64 -1.93
CA VAL A 29 0.41 -11.18 -1.70
C VAL A 29 -0.89 -10.65 -1.12
N ALA A 30 -2.04 -11.02 -1.70
CA ALA A 30 -3.35 -10.65 -1.16
C ALA A 30 -3.53 -11.11 0.30
N ARG A 31 -3.12 -12.33 0.63
CA ARG A 31 -3.16 -12.86 2.00
C ARG A 31 -2.28 -12.07 2.98
N LYS A 32 -1.06 -11.70 2.58
CA LYS A 32 -0.17 -10.84 3.38
C LYS A 32 -0.80 -9.47 3.62
N GLY A 33 -1.30 -8.85 2.55
CA GLY A 33 -2.00 -7.57 2.63
C GLY A 33 -3.24 -7.63 3.54
N PHE A 34 -3.96 -8.75 3.54
CA PHE A 34 -5.15 -8.93 4.39
C PHE A 34 -4.78 -9.01 5.86
N ASN A 35 -3.67 -9.69 6.18
CA ASN A 35 -3.17 -9.75 7.54
C ASN A 35 -2.73 -8.37 8.04
N LEU A 36 -1.95 -7.65 7.22
CA LEU A 36 -1.53 -6.29 7.52
C LEU A 36 -2.74 -5.37 7.73
N GLY A 37 -3.70 -5.37 6.79
CA GLY A 37 -4.89 -4.52 6.87
C GLY A 37 -5.71 -4.79 8.13
N LYS A 38 -5.80 -6.05 8.58
CA LYS A 38 -6.42 -6.40 9.86
C LYS A 38 -5.66 -5.88 11.08
N GLU A 39 -4.34 -5.94 11.06
CA GLU A 39 -3.50 -5.42 12.15
C GLU A 39 -3.68 -3.90 12.28
N PHE A 40 -3.62 -3.18 11.15
CA PHE A 40 -3.87 -1.75 11.09
C PHE A 40 -5.29 -1.37 11.54
N GLN A 41 -6.33 -2.03 11.00
CA GLN A 41 -7.72 -1.77 11.38
C GLN A 41 -7.96 -2.04 12.87
N LYS A 42 -7.32 -3.09 13.42
CA LYS A 42 -7.42 -3.41 14.84
C LYS A 42 -6.73 -2.36 15.70
N LEU A 43 -5.59 -1.82 15.28
CA LEU A 43 -4.92 -0.73 15.99
C LEU A 43 -5.74 0.55 15.98
N GLU A 44 -6.25 0.96 14.80
CA GLU A 44 -7.16 2.11 14.70
C GLU A 44 -8.38 1.96 15.61
N GLN A 45 -8.99 0.77 15.64
CA GLN A 45 -10.17 0.52 16.45
C GLN A 45 -9.87 0.50 17.96
N ASN A 46 -8.70 0.03 18.37
CA ASN A 46 -8.29 0.01 19.78
C ASN A 46 -7.67 1.33 20.25
N GLY A 47 -7.52 2.32 19.34
CA GLY A 47 -6.81 3.57 19.63
C GLY A 47 -5.32 3.35 19.92
N GLY A 48 -4.74 2.27 19.39
CA GLY A 48 -3.31 2.02 19.45
C GLY A 48 -2.56 2.89 18.44
N GLU A 49 -1.32 3.23 18.76
CA GLU A 49 -0.44 3.95 17.84
C GLU A 49 0.07 2.99 16.76
N PHE A 50 0.29 3.49 15.55
CA PHE A 50 0.98 2.70 14.53
C PHE A 50 2.47 2.69 14.87
N ASP A 51 2.98 1.54 15.27
CA ASP A 51 4.41 1.36 15.49
C ASP A 51 5.18 1.49 14.16
N ASP A 52 6.41 2.02 14.24
CA ASP A 52 7.33 2.19 13.12
C ASP A 52 7.53 0.87 12.34
N ASP A 53 7.63 -0.25 13.05
CA ASP A 53 7.77 -1.59 12.48
C ASP A 53 6.56 -2.01 11.62
N LEU A 54 5.36 -1.56 11.97
CA LEU A 54 4.16 -1.86 11.21
C LEU A 54 4.08 -1.01 9.93
N LEU A 55 4.49 0.26 10.01
CA LEU A 55 4.59 1.15 8.87
C LEU A 55 5.65 0.64 7.88
N ASP A 56 6.83 0.27 8.36
CA ASP A 56 7.90 -0.31 7.55
C ASP A 56 7.44 -1.58 6.82
N LYS A 57 6.72 -2.47 7.51
CA LYS A 57 6.12 -3.66 6.89
C LYS A 57 5.12 -3.32 5.80
N LEU A 58 4.29 -2.29 6.01
CA LEU A 58 3.31 -1.86 5.02
C LEU A 58 4.00 -1.31 3.76
N TYR A 59 4.97 -0.42 3.92
CA TYR A 59 5.70 0.18 2.81
C TYR A 59 6.54 -0.88 2.08
N SER A 60 7.24 -1.74 2.82
CA SER A 60 7.98 -2.87 2.28
C SER A 60 7.09 -3.84 1.51
N PHE A 61 5.88 -4.10 2.00
CA PHE A 61 4.89 -4.93 1.31
C PHE A 61 4.42 -4.27 0.01
N ILE A 62 4.14 -2.96 0.03
CA ILE A 62 3.72 -2.23 -1.17
C ILE A 62 4.84 -2.26 -2.21
N ALA A 63 6.05 -1.88 -1.83
CA ALA A 63 7.22 -1.88 -2.69
C ALA A 63 7.53 -3.27 -3.28
N ASN A 64 7.74 -4.27 -2.43
CA ASN A 64 8.29 -5.56 -2.84
C ASN A 64 7.20 -6.55 -3.29
N ASP A 65 6.12 -6.70 -2.52
CA ASP A 65 5.11 -7.73 -2.77
C ASP A 65 4.04 -7.23 -3.76
N LEU A 66 3.58 -5.98 -3.63
CA LEU A 66 2.53 -5.42 -4.48
C LEU A 66 3.09 -4.89 -5.80
N TYR A 67 4.15 -4.10 -5.76
CA TYR A 67 4.77 -3.49 -6.94
C TYR A 67 5.94 -4.31 -7.52
N ASP A 68 6.14 -5.55 -7.06
CA ASP A 68 7.19 -6.47 -7.53
C ASP A 68 8.61 -5.89 -7.43
N GLY A 69 8.86 -5.01 -6.46
CA GLY A 69 10.16 -4.39 -6.22
C GLY A 69 10.52 -3.28 -7.20
N GLN A 70 9.54 -2.64 -7.85
CA GLN A 70 9.77 -1.50 -8.76
C GLN A 70 10.39 -0.27 -8.09
N PHE A 71 10.21 -0.15 -6.77
CA PHE A 71 10.75 0.89 -5.90
C PHE A 71 10.97 0.30 -4.50
N THR A 72 11.72 0.98 -3.65
CA THR A 72 11.93 0.58 -2.24
C THR A 72 10.87 1.18 -1.30
N ALA A 73 10.78 0.65 -0.08
CA ALA A 73 9.92 1.22 0.96
C ALA A 73 10.27 2.69 1.24
N GLU A 74 11.57 3.00 1.28
CA GLU A 74 12.09 4.37 1.45
C GLU A 74 11.71 5.27 0.27
N GLU A 75 11.85 4.81 -0.98
CA GLU A 75 11.41 5.57 -2.16
C GLU A 75 9.90 5.84 -2.14
N PHE A 76 9.11 4.91 -1.59
CA PHE A 76 7.68 5.10 -1.39
C PHE A 76 7.39 6.14 -0.30
N GLU A 77 8.11 6.06 0.81
CA GLU A 77 7.96 6.94 1.97
C GLU A 77 8.39 8.38 1.65
N ASP A 78 9.63 8.57 1.20
CA ASP A 78 10.17 9.88 0.81
C ASP A 78 9.54 10.44 -0.47
N GLY A 79 9.12 9.55 -1.38
CA GLY A 79 8.49 9.93 -2.62
C GLY A 79 7.02 10.33 -2.47
N THR A 80 6.40 10.08 -1.33
CA THR A 80 5.00 10.45 -1.04
C THR A 80 4.95 11.57 0.00
N ASP A 81 3.97 12.47 -0.09
CA ASP A 81 3.79 13.50 0.95
C ASP A 81 3.51 12.83 2.29
N ALA A 82 4.26 13.18 3.35
CA ALA A 82 4.12 12.56 4.67
C ALA A 82 2.69 12.64 5.26
N ARG A 83 1.86 13.59 4.81
CA ARG A 83 0.45 13.70 5.24
C ARG A 83 -0.46 12.72 4.49
N GLU A 84 -0.01 12.21 3.35
CA GLU A 84 -0.78 11.33 2.47
C GLU A 84 -0.19 9.91 2.39
N VAL A 85 1.09 9.70 2.74
CA VAL A 85 1.81 8.42 2.60
C VAL A 85 1.04 7.23 3.20
N LEU A 86 0.53 7.39 4.43
CA LEU A 86 -0.26 6.35 5.08
C LEU A 86 -1.60 6.12 4.38
N SER A 87 -2.26 7.20 3.96
CA SER A 87 -3.55 7.14 3.23
C SER A 87 -3.38 6.44 1.87
N VAL A 88 -2.34 6.79 1.12
CA VAL A 88 -1.98 6.16 -0.15
C VAL A 88 -1.66 4.69 0.07
N ALA A 89 -0.87 4.37 1.09
CA ALA A 89 -0.52 3.00 1.42
C ALA A 89 -1.75 2.14 1.74
N MET A 90 -2.68 2.68 2.54
CA MET A 90 -3.96 2.06 2.84
C MET A 90 -4.85 1.91 1.61
N GLU A 91 -4.86 2.88 0.70
CA GLU A 91 -5.60 2.78 -0.56
C GLU A 91 -5.04 1.64 -1.43
N GLN A 92 -3.71 1.51 -1.53
CA GLN A 92 -3.07 0.41 -2.25
C GLN A 92 -3.40 -0.94 -1.60
N LEU A 93 -3.35 -1.01 -0.28
CA LEU A 93 -3.70 -2.19 0.50
C LEU A 93 -5.17 -2.58 0.34
N GLY A 94 -6.11 -1.66 0.54
CA GLY A 94 -7.54 -1.89 0.32
C GLY A 94 -7.84 -2.26 -1.13
N GLY A 95 -7.05 -1.72 -2.06
CA GLY A 95 -7.11 -2.00 -3.48
C GLY A 95 -6.90 -3.46 -3.86
N ILE A 96 -5.97 -4.13 -3.17
CA ILE A 96 -5.67 -5.55 -3.41
C ILE A 96 -6.60 -6.50 -2.67
N LEU A 97 -7.12 -6.07 -1.52
CA LEU A 97 -8.11 -6.82 -0.76
C LEU A 97 -9.43 -6.87 -1.53
N GLY A 98 -9.64 -5.86 -2.38
CA GLY A 98 -10.84 -5.75 -3.17
C GLY A 98 -12.03 -5.49 -2.27
N ASP A 99 -13.01 -4.85 -2.86
CA ASP A 99 -14.37 -4.91 -2.37
C ASP A 99 -14.80 -6.39 -2.32
N GLU A 100 -14.56 -7.07 -1.19
CA GLU A 100 -15.07 -8.42 -0.90
C GLU A 100 -16.61 -8.43 -0.74
N GLY A 101 -17.32 -7.49 -1.40
CA GLY A 101 -18.77 -7.28 -1.26
C GLY A 101 -19.55 -6.97 -2.56
N LYS A 102 -18.91 -6.66 -3.70
CA LYS A 102 -19.62 -6.26 -4.93
C LYS A 102 -18.95 -6.77 -6.21
N THR A 103 -18.66 -8.06 -6.26
CA THR A 103 -18.55 -8.77 -7.54
C THR A 103 -19.45 -9.99 -7.56
N THR A 104 -20.76 -9.80 -7.40
CA THR A 104 -21.77 -10.67 -8.04
C THR A 104 -23.17 -10.07 -7.93
N LYS A 105 -23.60 -9.35 -8.96
CA LYS A 105 -24.79 -9.71 -9.75
C LYS A 105 -24.89 -8.86 -11.01
#